data_AF-A0A139XVQ1-F1
#
_entry.id   AF-A0A139XVQ1-F1
#
_cell.length_a   1.000
_cell.length_b   1.000
_cell.length_c   1.000
_cell.angle_alpha   90.00
_cell.angle_beta   90.00
_cell.angle_gamma   90.00
#
_symmetry.space_group_name_H-M   'P 1'
#
loop_
_entity.id
_entity.type
_entity.pdbx_description
1 polymer ?
#
loop_
_entity_poly.entity_id
_entity_poly.type
_entity_poly.pdbx_seq_one_letter_code
_entity_poly.pdbx_strand_id
1 'polypeptide(L)'
;FFFAFQPDCLPFPASLLSVSGLLYCLEYLLVNIDWLTEKLTRDFKGHYILLDCPGQVEVYTHHECMQRIVQRLQKDLDARLTAVHLVDSTLCTDGYKYISALLVSLSGQLLLELPHVNVLSKIDLLKHHRDQL
;
A
#
# COMPACT_ATOMS: atom_id res chain seq x y z
N PHE A 1 1.97 2.50 7.58
CA PHE A 1 1.79 3.54 8.65
C PHE A 1 1.23 2.96 9.95
N PHE A 2 1.73 3.43 11.10
CA PHE A 2 1.14 3.20 12.43
C PHE A 2 -0.06 4.15 12.62
N PHE A 3 -1.28 3.62 12.72
CA PHE A 3 -2.41 4.36 13.29
C PHE A 3 -2.42 4.12 14.81
N ALA A 4 -2.29 5.18 15.60
CA ALA A 4 -2.62 5.12 17.02
C ALA A 4 -4.15 5.15 17.14
N PHE A 5 -4.76 3.99 17.38
CA PHE A 5 -6.19 3.90 17.71
C PHE A 5 -6.35 4.00 19.24
N GLN A 6 -7.33 4.79 19.68
CA GLN A 6 -7.73 4.82 21.09
C GLN A 6 -8.31 3.44 21.45
N PRO A 7 -7.81 2.76 22.49
CA PRO A 7 -8.13 1.35 22.77
C PRO A 7 -9.60 1.07 23.09
N ASP A 8 -10.41 2.10 23.31
CA ASP A 8 -11.81 1.97 23.78
C ASP A 8 -12.83 1.61 22.68
N CYS A 9 -12.44 1.58 21.40
CA CYS A 9 -13.38 1.33 20.29
C CYS A 9 -13.36 -0.09 19.69
N LEU A 10 -12.48 -0.99 20.13
CA LEU A 10 -12.39 -2.34 19.57
C LEU A 10 -13.06 -3.37 20.50
N PRO A 11 -14.07 -4.13 20.04
CA PRO A 11 -14.72 -5.17 20.83
C PRO A 11 -13.86 -6.45 21.00
N PHE A 12 -12.58 -6.43 20.62
CA PHE A 12 -11.70 -7.60 20.61
C PHE A 12 -10.28 -7.27 21.14
N PRO A 13 -9.61 -8.24 21.79
CA PRO A 13 -8.27 -8.04 22.34
C PRO A 13 -7.23 -7.78 21.25
N ALA A 14 -6.35 -6.79 21.50
CA ALA A 14 -5.32 -6.31 20.56
C ALA A 14 -4.29 -7.37 20.10
N SER A 15 -4.26 -8.55 20.73
CA SER A 15 -3.37 -9.66 20.36
C SER A 15 -3.82 -10.45 19.11
N LEU A 16 -5.03 -10.20 18.58
CA LEU A 16 -5.56 -10.84 17.36
C LEU A 16 -5.55 -9.92 16.12
N LEU A 17 -4.81 -8.80 16.18
CA LEU A 17 -5.01 -7.62 15.33
C LEU A 17 -4.01 -7.48 14.15
N SER A 18 -3.50 -8.56 13.55
CA SER A 18 -2.42 -8.40 12.55
C SER A 18 -2.92 -8.02 11.15
N VAL A 19 -3.98 -8.64 10.64
CA VAL A 19 -4.53 -8.38 9.29
C VAL A 19 -5.98 -7.91 9.35
N SER A 20 -6.84 -8.61 10.10
CA SER A 20 -8.27 -8.27 10.18
C SER A 20 -8.53 -6.92 10.83
N GLY A 21 -7.73 -6.53 11.84
CA GLY A 21 -7.87 -5.21 12.44
C GLY A 21 -7.42 -4.07 11.50
N LEU A 22 -6.40 -4.31 10.68
CA LEU A 22 -6.01 -3.37 9.63
C LEU A 22 -7.11 -3.23 8.58
N LEU A 23 -7.73 -4.34 8.18
CA LEU A 23 -8.86 -4.34 7.26
C LEU A 23 -10.02 -3.50 7.82
N TYR A 24 -10.37 -3.71 9.09
CA TYR A 24 -11.37 -2.90 9.78
C TYR A 24 -11.00 -1.40 9.82
N CYS A 25 -9.73 -1.06 10.08
CA CYS A 25 -9.28 0.33 10.02
C CYS A 25 -9.44 0.94 8.62
N LEU A 26 -9.17 0.17 7.56
CA LEU A 26 -9.35 0.63 6.18
C LEU A 26 -10.82 0.79 5.80
N GLU A 27 -11.69 -0.12 6.24
CA GLU A 27 -13.14 0.01 6.09
C GLU A 27 -13.66 1.27 6.80
N TYR A 28 -13.24 1.47 8.04
CA TYR A 28 -13.60 2.65 8.82
C TYR A 28 -13.08 3.93 8.17
N LEU A 29 -11.84 3.92 7.66
CA LEU A 29 -11.28 5.03 6.90
C LEU A 29 -12.09 5.32 5.64
N LEU A 30 -12.50 4.29 4.90
CA LEU A 30 -13.30 4.44 3.68
C LEU A 30 -14.68 5.07 3.97
N VAL A 31 -15.33 4.68 5.07
CA VAL A 31 -16.61 5.26 5.50
C VAL A 31 -16.47 6.74 5.87
N ASN A 32 -15.33 7.12 6.44
CA ASN A 32 -15.07 8.48 6.91
C ASN A 32 -14.10 9.26 5.99
N ILE A 33 -13.92 8.85 4.73
CA ILE A 33 -12.85 9.40 3.89
C ILE A 33 -13.02 10.88 3.54
N ASP A 34 -14.25 11.40 3.62
CA ASP A 34 -14.56 12.80 3.27
C ASP A 34 -13.79 13.81 4.14
N TRP A 35 -13.55 13.53 5.43
CA TRP A 35 -12.74 14.43 6.27
C TRP A 35 -11.29 14.52 5.78
N LEU A 36 -10.75 13.40 5.26
CA LEU A 36 -9.38 13.31 4.78
C LEU A 36 -9.24 14.06 3.46
N THR A 37 -10.16 13.84 2.52
CA THR A 37 -10.14 14.50 1.22
C THR A 37 -10.32 16.01 1.35
N GLU A 38 -11.24 16.47 2.19
CA GLU A 38 -11.42 17.91 2.47
C GLU A 38 -10.13 18.55 3.02
N LYS A 39 -9.49 17.89 3.98
CA LYS A 39 -8.24 18.38 4.58
C LYS A 39 -7.09 18.41 3.57
N LEU A 40 -6.94 17.37 2.76
CA LEU A 40 -5.93 17.30 1.72
C LEU A 40 -6.14 18.37 0.65
N THR A 41 -7.38 18.57 0.20
CA THR A 41 -7.73 19.57 -0.81
C THR A 41 -7.52 21.01 -0.30
N ARG A 42 -7.82 21.28 0.98
CA ARG A 42 -7.65 22.62 1.56
C ARG A 42 -6.19 22.95 1.85
N ASP A 43 -5.47 22.02 2.49
CA ASP A 43 -4.18 22.33 3.11
C ASP A 43 -2.99 21.97 2.19
N PHE A 44 -3.17 21.08 1.20
CA PHE A 44 -2.08 20.53 0.38
C PHE A 44 -2.26 20.73 -1.14
N LYS A 45 -3.11 21.68 -1.55
CA LYS A 45 -3.34 21.99 -2.97
C LYS A 45 -2.03 22.39 -3.67
N GLY A 46 -1.69 21.69 -4.75
CA GLY A 46 -0.48 21.94 -5.55
C GLY A 46 0.79 21.23 -5.06
N HIS A 47 0.68 20.40 -4.01
CA HIS A 47 1.79 19.57 -3.52
C HIS A 47 1.65 18.12 -3.99
N TYR A 48 2.78 17.40 -4.01
CA TYR A 48 2.76 15.94 -4.15
C TYR A 48 2.43 15.31 -2.81
N ILE A 49 1.46 14.39 -2.83
CA ILE A 49 1.05 13.63 -1.65
C ILE A 49 1.60 12.22 -1.80
N LEU A 50 2.42 11.80 -0.84
CA LEU A 50 2.91 10.43 -0.77
C LEU A 50 2.10 9.67 0.28
N LEU A 51 1.37 8.65 -0.17
CA LEU A 51 0.56 7.79 0.69
C LEU A 51 1.29 6.46 0.84
N ASP A 52 1.72 6.15 2.05
CA ASP A 52 2.27 4.83 2.37
C ASP A 52 1.14 3.90 2.76
N CYS A 53 0.98 2.86 1.95
CA CYS A 53 -0.07 1.89 2.06
C CYS A 53 0.44 0.66 2.84
N PRO A 54 -0.43 -0.11 3.50
CA PRO A 54 0.01 -1.33 4.15
C PRO A 54 0.66 -2.31 3.15
N GLY A 55 1.67 -3.05 3.59
CA GLY A 55 2.42 -3.98 2.73
C GLY A 55 1.92 -5.43 2.73
N GLN A 56 0.83 -5.73 3.43
CA GLN A 56 0.25 -7.07 3.50
C GLN A 56 -0.57 -7.36 2.25
N VAL A 57 -0.31 -8.50 1.58
CA VAL A 57 -0.96 -8.88 0.31
C VAL A 57 -2.46 -9.09 0.50
N GLU A 58 -2.86 -9.59 1.66
CA GLU A 58 -4.24 -9.91 2.05
C GLU A 58 -5.17 -8.70 2.03
N VAL A 59 -4.62 -7.51 2.27
CA VAL A 59 -5.35 -6.24 2.25
C VAL A 59 -5.80 -5.87 0.84
N TYR A 60 -5.03 -6.31 -0.16
CA TYR A 60 -5.31 -6.05 -1.56
C TYR A 60 -6.19 -7.18 -2.12
N THR A 61 -5.91 -8.45 -1.81
CA THR A 61 -6.56 -9.58 -2.48
C THR A 61 -7.99 -9.89 -2.04
N HIS A 62 -8.36 -9.64 -0.78
CA HIS A 62 -9.64 -10.11 -0.24
C HIS A 62 -10.75 -9.06 -0.20
N HIS A 63 -10.42 -7.78 -0.30
CA HIS A 63 -11.42 -6.72 -0.16
C HIS A 63 -11.14 -5.55 -1.10
N GLU A 64 -12.16 -5.14 -1.87
CA GLU A 64 -12.13 -3.97 -2.75
C GLU A 64 -11.96 -2.63 -2.01
N CYS A 65 -11.74 -2.63 -0.69
CA CYS A 65 -11.58 -1.43 0.14
C CYS A 65 -10.51 -0.51 -0.40
N MET A 66 -9.33 -1.05 -0.73
CA MET A 66 -8.22 -0.22 -1.19
C MET A 66 -8.50 0.40 -2.56
N GLN A 67 -9.08 -0.36 -3.48
CA GLN A 67 -9.50 0.14 -4.80
C GLN A 67 -10.53 1.27 -4.65
N ARG A 68 -11.52 1.11 -3.76
CA ARG A 68 -12.53 2.14 -3.48
C ARG A 68 -11.92 3.40 -2.85
N ILE A 69 -10.96 3.26 -1.93
CA ILE A 69 -10.22 4.39 -1.35
C ILE A 69 -9.49 5.16 -2.46
N VAL A 70 -8.75 4.46 -3.32
CA VAL A 70 -8.03 5.05 -4.44
C VAL A 70 -8.97 5.81 -5.38
N GLN A 71 -10.07 5.19 -5.80
CA GLN A 71 -11.06 5.81 -6.69
C GLN A 71 -11.66 7.06 -6.06
N ARG A 72 -11.96 7.03 -4.76
CA ARG A 72 -12.50 8.19 -4.03
C ARG A 72 -11.48 9.31 -3.93
N LEU A 73 -10.23 8.99 -3.63
CA LEU A 73 -9.13 9.97 -3.61
C LEU A 73 -8.90 10.59 -4.99
N GLN A 74 -8.89 9.81 -6.07
CA GLN A 74 -8.75 10.35 -7.45
C GLN A 74 -9.88 11.33 -7.78
N LYS A 75 -11.12 10.97 -7.44
CA LYS A 75 -12.31 11.78 -7.72
C LYS A 75 -12.33 13.08 -6.92
N ASP A 76 -12.04 13.03 -5.62
CA ASP A 76 -12.21 14.18 -4.73
C ASP A 76 -11.00 15.13 -4.76
N LEU A 77 -9.79 14.62 -5.06
CA LEU A 77 -8.58 15.44 -5.18
C LEU A 77 -8.33 15.93 -6.61
N ASP A 78 -9.09 15.46 -7.61
CA ASP A 78 -8.83 15.65 -9.05
C ASP A 78 -7.37 15.33 -9.41
N ALA A 79 -6.81 14.30 -8.76
CA ALA A 79 -5.39 13.97 -8.80
C ALA A 79 -5.14 12.68 -9.60
N ARG A 80 -4.07 12.69 -10.40
CA ARG A 80 -3.57 11.49 -11.08
C ARG A 80 -2.72 10.69 -10.10
N LEU A 81 -3.30 9.67 -9.48
CA LEU A 81 -2.58 8.75 -8.61
C LEU A 81 -1.72 7.76 -9.42
N THR A 82 -0.58 7.39 -8.86
CA THR A 82 0.33 6.36 -9.39
C THR A 82 0.84 5.55 -8.22
N ALA A 83 0.82 4.23 -8.35
CA ALA A 83 1.31 3.34 -7.32
C ALA A 83 2.81 3.07 -7.52
N VAL A 84 3.58 3.13 -6.44
CA VAL A 84 4.99 2.76 -6.44
C VAL A 84 5.13 1.45 -5.70
N HIS A 85 5.50 0.40 -6.42
CA HIS A 85 5.67 -0.94 -5.85
C HIS A 85 7.15 -1.18 -5.55
N LEU A 86 7.49 -1.24 -4.26
CA LEU A 86 8.85 -1.52 -3.80
C LEU A 86 9.11 -3.02 -3.80
N VAL A 87 10.04 -3.46 -4.65
CA VAL A 87 10.48 -4.85 -4.75
C VAL A 87 11.84 -4.99 -4.06
N ASP A 88 12.02 -5.96 -3.17
CA ASP A 88 13.34 -6.18 -2.54
C ASP A 88 14.33 -6.68 -3.59
N SER A 89 15.47 -5.99 -3.73
CA SER A 89 16.47 -6.32 -4.75
C SER A 89 17.08 -7.71 -4.57
N THR A 90 17.06 -8.29 -3.37
CA THR A 90 17.49 -9.67 -3.11
C THR A 90 16.66 -10.71 -3.87
N LEU A 91 15.43 -10.38 -4.28
CA LEU A 91 14.60 -11.25 -5.11
C LEU A 91 15.15 -11.39 -6.55
N CYS A 92 16.02 -10.47 -6.97
CA CYS A 92 16.67 -10.54 -8.28
C CYS A 92 17.89 -11.48 -8.31
N THR A 93 18.31 -12.07 -7.18
CA THR A 93 19.48 -12.96 -7.16
C THR A 93 19.19 -14.32 -7.82
N ASP A 94 17.94 -14.79 -7.71
CA ASP A 94 17.51 -16.06 -8.29
C ASP A 94 16.44 -15.82 -9.37
N GLY A 95 16.57 -16.48 -10.52
CA GLY A 95 15.65 -16.30 -11.65
C GLY A 95 14.18 -16.59 -11.30
N TYR A 96 13.91 -17.62 -10.49
CA TYR A 96 12.54 -17.97 -10.10
C TYR A 96 11.94 -16.93 -9.13
N LYS A 97 12.72 -16.40 -8.18
CA LYS A 97 12.28 -15.33 -7.26
C LYS A 97 11.96 -14.04 -8.02
N TYR A 98 12.76 -13.73 -9.03
CA TYR A 98 12.53 -12.56 -9.88
C TYR A 98 11.21 -12.67 -10.66
N ILE A 99 10.95 -13.83 -11.28
CA ILE A 99 9.69 -14.08 -11.99
C ILE A 99 8.50 -13.98 -11.02
N SER A 100 8.61 -14.59 -9.83
CA SER A 100 7.56 -14.47 -8.80
C SER A 100 7.30 -13.01 -8.40
N ALA A 101 8.33 -12.19 -8.22
CA ALA A 101 8.20 -10.78 -7.88
C ALA A 101 7.50 -9.97 -9.00
N LEU A 102 7.78 -10.28 -10.27
CA LEU A 102 7.11 -9.67 -11.41
C LEU A 102 5.62 -10.04 -11.45
N LEU A 103 5.27 -11.30 -11.20
CA LEU A 103 3.88 -11.75 -11.16
C LEU A 103 3.08 -11.09 -10.04
N VAL A 104 3.69 -10.93 -8.85
CA VAL A 104 3.06 -10.19 -7.74
C VAL A 104 2.85 -8.72 -8.11
N SER A 105 3.84 -8.09 -8.76
CA SER A 105 3.72 -6.70 -9.24
C SER A 105 2.58 -6.53 -10.24
N LEU A 106 2.45 -7.48 -11.18
CA LEU A 106 1.38 -7.49 -12.17
C LEU A 106 0.01 -7.74 -11.54
N SER A 107 -0.08 -8.65 -10.57
CA SER A 107 -1.31 -8.89 -9.83
C SER A 107 -1.79 -7.62 -9.11
N GLY A 108 -0.87 -6.90 -8.45
CA GLY A 108 -1.18 -5.62 -7.82
C GLY A 108 -1.66 -4.55 -8.81
N GLN A 109 -1.06 -4.47 -9.99
CA GLN A 109 -1.48 -3.57 -11.06
C GLN A 109 -2.92 -3.80 -11.51
N LEU A 110 -3.28 -5.07 -11.73
CA LEU A 110 -4.62 -5.45 -12.18
C LEU A 110 -5.67 -5.17 -11.11
N LEU A 111 -5.31 -5.36 -9.84
CA LEU A 111 -6.22 -5.22 -8.73
C LEU A 111 -6.48 -3.77 -8.32
N LEU A 112 -5.44 -2.92 -8.33
CA LEU A 112 -5.57 -1.51 -7.99
C LEU A 112 -5.99 -0.64 -9.18
N GLU A 113 -5.87 -1.16 -10.40
CA GLU A 113 -6.20 -0.45 -11.65
C GLU A 113 -5.48 0.90 -11.79
N LEU A 114 -4.27 1.01 -11.22
CA LEU A 114 -3.43 2.20 -11.28
C LEU A 114 -2.20 1.97 -12.15
N PRO A 115 -1.62 3.03 -12.73
CA PRO A 115 -0.26 2.94 -13.25
C PRO A 115 0.69 2.60 -12.10
N HIS A 116 1.46 1.52 -12.25
CA HIS A 116 2.49 1.12 -11.28
C HIS A 116 3.89 1.42 -11.79
N VAL A 117 4.73 1.89 -10.88
CA VAL A 117 6.18 1.98 -11.05
C VAL A 117 6.81 0.97 -10.10
N ASN A 118 7.41 -0.09 -10.65
CA ASN A 118 8.16 -1.06 -9.86
C ASN A 118 9.56 -0.51 -9.56
N VAL A 119 9.93 -0.39 -8.29
CA VAL A 119 11.21 0.16 -7.84
C VAL A 119 11.94 -0.89 -7.02
N LEU A 120 13.18 -1.19 -7.41
CA LEU A 120 14.04 -2.08 -6.63
C LEU A 120 14.56 -1.35 -5.39
N SER A 121 14.29 -1.92 -4.22
CA SER A 121 14.69 -1.42 -2.92
C SER A 121 15.92 -2.18 -2.38
N LYS A 122 16.66 -1.54 -1.46
CA LYS A 122 17.83 -2.12 -0.78
C LYS A 122 18.94 -2.61 -1.73
N ILE A 123 19.15 -1.92 -2.84
CA ILE A 123 20.14 -2.27 -3.88
C ILE A 123 21.57 -2.36 -3.30
N ASP A 124 21.83 -1.65 -2.20
CA ASP A 124 23.07 -1.74 -1.43
C ASP A 124 23.39 -3.17 -0.96
N LEU A 125 22.38 -3.98 -0.62
CA LEU A 125 22.55 -5.37 -0.16
C LEU A 125 23.02 -6.31 -1.26
N LEU A 126 22.75 -6.01 -2.54
CA LEU A 126 23.21 -6.83 -3.65
C LEU A 126 24.74 -6.90 -3.74
N LYS A 127 25.45 -5.88 -3.23
CA LYS A 127 26.92 -5.87 -3.23
C LYS A 127 27.51 -6.97 -2.35
N HIS A 128 26.85 -7.33 -1.24
CA HIS A 128 27.30 -8.42 -0.35
C HIS A 128 26.99 -9.81 -0.90
N HIS A 129 25.96 -9.95 -1.73
CA HIS A 129 25.63 -11.22 -2.38
C HIS A 129 26.50 -11.53 -3.60
N ARG A 130 27.26 -10.54 -4.10
CA ARG A 130 28.20 -10.73 -5.22
C ARG A 130 29.40 -11.60 -4.85
N ASP A 131 29.73 -11.72 -3.56
CA ASP A 131 30.85 -12.55 -3.08
C ASP A 131 30.49 -14.05 -2.97
N GLN A 132 29.24 -14.43 -3.27
CA GLN A 132 28.74 -15.81 -3.23
C GLN A 132 28.28 -16.35 -4.60
N LEU A 133 28.41 -15.56 -5.67
CA LEU A 133 28.22 -15.96 -7.07
C LEU A 133 29.56 -16.26 -7.71
#